data_AF-W7JUT9-F1
#
_entry.id   AF-W7JUT9-F1
#
_cell.length_a   1.000
_cell.length_b   1.000
_cell.length_c   1.000
_cell.angle_alpha   90.00
_cell.angle_beta   90.00
_cell.angle_gamma   90.00
#
_symmetry.space_group_name_H-M   'P 1'
#
loop_
_entity.id
_entity.type
_entity.pdbx_description
1 polymer ?
#
loop_
_entity_poly.entity_id
_entity_poly.type
_entity_poly.pdbx_seq_one_letter_code
_entity_poly.pdbx_strand_id
1 'polypeptide(L)'
;MKIRTYDVSITYDKYYQTPRIWLFGYNENGDPLKSEEIFEDILSDYSYKTVTYDPHPCTGVMTASIHPCKHAEAILNVVNNWISEEKEPRHDLYLLFLLKFISGVIPTIEYDFTTDIEIPRDSNAGL
;
A
#
# COMPACT_ATOMS: atom_id res chain seq x y z
N MET A 1 15.34 18.98 4.92
CA MET A 1 14.26 18.23 4.25
C MET A 1 14.84 17.71 2.95
N LYS A 2 14.86 16.40 2.74
CA LYS A 2 15.23 15.82 1.44
C LYS A 2 13.93 15.63 0.66
N ILE A 3 13.84 16.18 -0.54
CA ILE A 3 12.67 15.98 -1.41
C ILE A 3 12.89 14.69 -2.20
N ARG A 4 11.88 13.83 -2.20
CA ARG A 4 11.85 12.58 -2.96
C ARG A 4 10.56 12.52 -3.75
N THR A 5 10.61 11.90 -4.92
CA THR A 5 9.43 11.65 -5.75
C THR A 5 9.32 10.16 -5.99
N TYR A 6 8.10 9.64 -6.14
CA TYR A 6 7.87 8.21 -6.30
C TYR A 6 6.92 7.94 -7.47
N ASP A 7 7.33 7.02 -8.33
CA ASP A 7 6.41 6.33 -9.23
C ASP A 7 5.76 5.18 -8.47
N VAL A 8 4.42 5.19 -8.43
CA VAL A 8 3.61 4.15 -7.80
C VAL A 8 2.90 3.34 -8.88
N SER A 9 3.13 2.04 -8.91
CA SER A 9 2.41 1.13 -9.81
C SER A 9 1.65 0.06 -9.03
N ILE A 10 0.54 -0.39 -9.61
CA ILE A 10 -0.30 -1.45 -9.06
C ILE A 10 -0.38 -2.58 -10.08
N THR A 11 -0.04 -3.78 -9.65
CA THR A 11 -0.15 -5.01 -10.44
C THR A 11 -1.16 -5.94 -9.80
N TYR A 12 -1.78 -6.83 -10.57
CA TYR A 12 -2.60 -7.90 -10.00
C TYR A 12 -1.74 -9.13 -9.69
N ASP A 13 -1.63 -9.50 -8.41
CA ASP A 13 -0.97 -10.73 -7.99
C ASP A 13 -1.91 -11.91 -8.21
N LYS A 14 -1.56 -12.79 -9.14
CA LYS A 14 -2.42 -13.92 -9.51
C LYS A 14 -2.52 -14.99 -8.42
N TYR A 15 -1.49 -15.14 -7.58
CA TYR A 15 -1.46 -16.15 -6.53
C TYR A 15 -2.34 -15.73 -5.35
N TYR A 16 -2.18 -14.48 -4.89
CA TYR A 16 -2.98 -13.94 -3.79
C TYR A 16 -4.35 -13.42 -4.24
N GLN A 17 -4.56 -13.24 -5.54
CA GLN A 17 -5.77 -12.67 -6.13
C GLN A 17 -6.09 -11.26 -5.61
N THR A 18 -5.05 -10.48 -5.35
CA THR A 18 -5.12 -9.13 -4.79
C THR A 18 -4.14 -8.22 -5.52
N PRO A 19 -4.38 -6.90 -5.52
CA PRO A 19 -3.41 -5.94 -6.05
C PRO A 19 -2.14 -5.92 -5.18
N ARG A 20 -1.00 -5.76 -5.84
CA ARG A 20 0.33 -5.59 -5.26
C ARG A 20 0.88 -4.22 -5.69
N ILE A 21 1.43 -3.49 -4.73
CA ILE A 21 1.93 -2.12 -4.95
C ILE A 21 3.44 -2.13 -5.06
N TRP A 22 3.95 -1.26 -5.92
CA TRP A 22 5.35 -1.06 -6.19
C TRP A 22 5.71 0.42 -6.11
N LEU A 23 6.87 0.72 -5.52
CA LEU A 23 7.37 2.06 -5.26
C LEU A 23 8.75 2.19 -5.87
N PHE A 24 8.88 3.04 -6.87
CA PHE A 24 10.16 3.40 -7.45
C PHE A 24 10.47 4.86 -7.15
N GLY A 25 11.46 5.10 -6.31
CA GLY A 25 11.76 6.42 -5.79
C GLY A 25 12.91 7.12 -6.49
N TYR A 26 12.88 8.46 -6.47
CA TYR A 26 13.91 9.34 -7.00
C TYR A 26 14.33 10.36 -5.94
N ASN A 27 15.61 10.75 -5.96
CA ASN A 27 16.13 11.85 -5.15
C ASN A 27 15.78 13.22 -5.78
N GLU A 28 16.22 14.29 -5.13
CA GLU A 28 15.99 15.68 -5.58
C GLU A 28 16.60 16.02 -6.97
N ASN A 29 17.57 15.24 -7.43
CA ASN A 29 18.20 15.40 -8.75
C ASN A 29 17.51 14.52 -9.82
N GLY A 30 16.52 13.71 -9.45
CA GLY A 30 15.86 12.76 -10.33
C GLY A 30 16.62 11.43 -10.51
N ASP A 31 17.65 11.14 -9.70
CA ASP A 31 18.32 9.84 -9.75
C ASP A 31 17.55 8.80 -8.92
N PRO A 32 17.55 7.52 -9.32
CA PRO A 32 16.92 6.45 -8.55
C PRO A 32 17.46 6.34 -7.12
N LEU A 33 16.54 6.18 -6.16
CA LEU A 33 16.87 5.92 -4.75
C LEU A 33 17.42 4.51 -4.56
N LYS A 34 18.30 4.36 -3.57
CA LYS A 34 18.70 3.05 -3.08
C LYS A 34 17.59 2.42 -2.23
N SER A 35 17.64 1.11 -2.06
CA SER A 35 16.73 0.39 -1.16
C SER A 35 16.68 1.05 0.21
N GLU A 36 17.83 1.30 0.83
CA GLU A 36 17.91 1.84 2.19
C GLU A 36 17.17 3.18 2.33
N GLU A 37 17.25 4.01 1.30
CA GLU A 37 16.58 5.31 1.25
C GLU A 37 15.06 5.16 1.13
N ILE A 38 14.57 4.22 0.33
CA ILE A 38 13.13 3.94 0.22
C ILE A 38 12.58 3.43 1.56
N PHE A 39 13.34 2.61 2.27
CA PHE A 39 12.94 2.08 3.58
C PHE A 39 12.87 3.14 4.68
N GLU A 40 13.48 4.31 4.52
CA GLU A 40 13.29 5.46 5.43
C GLU A 40 11.88 6.07 5.31
N ASP A 41 11.20 5.89 4.17
CA ASP A 41 9.86 6.42 3.88
C ASP A 41 8.74 5.42 4.22
N ILE A 42 9.09 4.22 4.68
CA ILE A 42 8.16 3.17 5.09
C ILE A 42 8.03 3.17 6.61
N LEU A 43 6.80 3.17 7.11
CA LEU A 43 6.55 3.10 8.55
C LEU A 43 7.16 1.82 9.14
N SER A 44 7.91 1.96 10.23
CA SER A 44 8.76 0.90 10.80
C SER A 44 8.02 -0.41 11.09
N ASP A 45 6.75 -0.32 11.50
CA ASP A 45 5.94 -1.50 11.86
C ASP A 45 5.61 -2.41 10.67
N TYR A 46 5.66 -1.84 9.45
CA TYR A 46 5.47 -2.51 8.17
C TYR A 46 6.79 -2.80 7.45
N SER A 47 7.82 -1.99 7.71
CA SER A 47 9.17 -2.19 7.20
C SER A 47 9.67 -3.61 7.54
N TYR A 48 10.22 -4.32 6.55
CA TYR A 48 10.75 -5.69 6.67
C TYR A 48 9.75 -6.81 7.02
N LYS A 49 8.46 -6.51 7.23
CA LYS A 49 7.41 -7.54 7.40
C LYS A 49 6.58 -7.73 6.13
N THR A 50 6.18 -6.63 5.52
CA THR A 50 5.34 -6.65 4.32
C THR A 50 5.99 -5.96 3.14
N VAL A 51 7.06 -5.17 3.32
CA VAL A 51 7.78 -4.58 2.18
C VAL A 51 9.02 -5.40 1.82
N THR A 52 9.11 -5.78 0.55
CA THR A 52 10.22 -6.51 -0.06
C THR A 52 10.85 -5.68 -1.17
N TYR A 53 12.07 -6.05 -1.61
CA TYR A 53 12.74 -5.43 -2.74
C TYR A 53 12.90 -6.46 -3.85
N ASP A 54 12.02 -6.38 -4.85
CA ASP A 54 11.82 -7.43 -5.85
C ASP A 54 11.88 -6.84 -7.28
N PRO A 55 12.20 -7.66 -8.30
CA PRO A 55 12.07 -7.23 -9.68
C PRO A 55 10.60 -7.01 -10.04
N HIS A 56 10.28 -5.81 -10.53
CA HIS A 56 8.91 -5.46 -10.96
C HIS A 56 8.47 -6.35 -12.14
N PRO A 57 7.28 -6.96 -12.10
CA PRO A 57 6.90 -8.05 -13.02
C PRO A 57 6.78 -7.61 -14.48
N CYS A 58 6.55 -6.32 -14.74
CA CYS A 58 6.42 -5.80 -16.11
C CYS A 58 7.73 -5.24 -16.69
N THR A 59 8.73 -4.93 -15.85
CA THR A 59 9.94 -4.19 -16.28
C THR A 59 11.24 -4.90 -15.90
N GLY A 60 11.21 -5.82 -14.94
CA GLY A 60 12.38 -6.49 -14.37
C GLY A 60 13.23 -5.61 -13.45
N VAL A 61 12.88 -4.34 -13.28
CA VAL A 61 13.65 -3.38 -12.48
C VAL A 61 13.43 -3.65 -11.00
N MET A 62 14.50 -3.68 -10.22
CA MET A 62 14.43 -3.82 -8.77
C MET A 62 13.66 -2.64 -8.16
N THR A 63 12.58 -2.96 -7.44
CA THR A 63 11.61 -1.98 -6.96
C THR A 63 11.11 -2.40 -5.58
N ALA A 64 10.90 -1.45 -4.67
CA ALA A 64 10.28 -1.77 -3.39
C ALA A 64 8.81 -2.15 -3.61
N SER A 65 8.33 -3.19 -2.93
CA SER A 65 6.98 -3.70 -3.12
C SER A 65 6.31 -4.02 -1.80
N ILE A 66 5.07 -3.58 -1.65
CA ILE A 66 4.22 -3.95 -0.53
C ILE A 66 3.57 -5.28 -0.87
N HIS A 67 4.04 -6.34 -0.22
CA HIS A 67 3.68 -7.73 -0.45
C HIS A 67 2.20 -7.98 -0.13
N PRO A 68 1.45 -8.66 -1.03
CA PRO A 68 -0.01 -8.72 -0.97
C PRO A 68 -0.60 -9.72 0.03
N CYS A 69 0.24 -10.46 0.77
CA CYS A 69 -0.19 -11.59 1.62
C CYS A 69 -1.22 -11.22 2.71
N LYS A 70 -1.29 -9.96 3.11
CA LYS A 70 -2.24 -9.45 4.10
C LYS A 70 -3.39 -8.62 3.51
N HIS A 71 -3.41 -8.40 2.21
CA HIS A 71 -4.41 -7.54 1.56
C HIS A 71 -5.81 -8.15 1.60
N ALA A 72 -5.92 -9.47 1.40
CA ALA A 72 -7.21 -10.17 1.47
C ALA A 72 -7.82 -10.10 2.89
N GLU A 73 -7.00 -10.28 3.92
CA GLU A 73 -7.39 -10.16 5.33
C GLU A 73 -7.89 -8.74 5.65
N ALA A 74 -7.16 -7.71 5.21
CA ALA A 74 -7.54 -6.32 5.43
C ALA A 74 -8.89 -5.97 4.78
N ILE A 75 -9.12 -6.40 3.54
CA ILE A 75 -10.39 -6.13 2.83
C ILE A 75 -11.55 -6.93 3.41
N LEU A 76 -11.30 -8.17 3.85
CA LEU A 76 -12.33 -8.97 4.51
C LEU A 76 -12.85 -8.26 5.78
N ASN A 77 -11.97 -7.62 6.56
CA ASN A 77 -12.39 -6.84 7.72
C ASN A 77 -13.26 -5.65 7.32
N VAL A 78 -12.92 -4.92 6.26
CA VAL A 78 -13.77 -3.83 5.72
C VAL A 78 -15.14 -4.35 5.31
N VAL A 79 -15.20 -5.47 4.59
CA VAL A 79 -16.46 -6.08 4.14
C VAL A 79 -17.31 -6.53 5.33
N ASN A 80 -16.71 -7.16 6.34
CA ASN A 80 -17.42 -7.60 7.55
C ASN A 80 -18.03 -6.41 8.31
N ASN A 81 -17.30 -5.29 8.39
CA ASN A 81 -17.80 -4.08 9.04
C ASN A 81 -18.97 -3.48 8.27
N TRP A 82 -18.91 -3.43 6.93
CA TRP A 82 -20.06 -3.02 6.12
C TRP A 82 -21.30 -3.89 6.36
N ILE A 83 -21.12 -5.22 6.39
CA ILE A 83 -22.22 -6.14 6.67
C ILE A 83 -22.81 -5.87 8.08
N SER A 84 -21.96 -5.61 9.07
CA SER A 84 -22.41 -5.31 10.44
C SER A 84 -23.18 -3.99 10.57
N GLU A 85 -22.90 -3.04 9.68
CA GLU A 85 -23.57 -1.75 9.57
C GLU A 85 -24.76 -1.78 8.59
N GLU A 86 -25.17 -2.96 8.13
CA GLU A 86 -26.22 -3.16 7.13
C GLU A 86 -25.96 -2.42 5.79
N LYS A 87 -24.69 -2.19 5.46
CA LYS A 87 -24.23 -1.60 4.20
C LYS A 87 -23.93 -2.69 3.16
N GLU A 88 -24.26 -2.42 1.90
CA GLU A 88 -23.93 -3.32 0.79
C GLU A 88 -22.43 -3.25 0.46
N PRO A 89 -21.71 -4.40 0.42
CA PRO A 89 -20.31 -4.41 0.02
C PRO A 89 -20.09 -4.00 -1.44
N ARG A 90 -19.23 -3.01 -1.65
CA ARG A 90 -18.92 -2.42 -2.96
C ARG A 90 -17.53 -2.85 -3.44
N HIS A 91 -17.50 -3.84 -4.34
CA HIS A 91 -16.25 -4.36 -4.92
C HIS A 91 -15.53 -3.32 -5.79
N ASP A 92 -16.27 -2.38 -6.39
CA ASP A 92 -15.75 -1.27 -7.19
C ASP A 92 -14.88 -0.30 -6.36
N LEU A 93 -15.00 -0.30 -5.04
CA LEU A 93 -14.21 0.55 -4.14
C LEU A 93 -12.89 -0.11 -3.69
N TYR A 94 -12.62 -1.36 -4.08
CA TYR A 94 -11.46 -2.12 -3.57
C TYR A 94 -10.14 -1.34 -3.69
N LEU A 95 -9.86 -0.76 -4.86
CA LEU A 95 -8.60 -0.03 -5.08
C LEU A 95 -8.50 1.24 -4.23
N LEU A 96 -9.62 1.91 -3.95
CA LEU A 96 -9.63 3.08 -3.08
C LEU A 96 -9.34 2.70 -1.62
N PHE A 97 -9.90 1.58 -1.14
CA PHE A 97 -9.55 1.03 0.17
C PHE A 97 -8.08 0.64 0.28
N LEU A 98 -7.55 0.01 -0.77
CA LEU A 98 -6.13 -0.32 -0.85
C LEU A 98 -5.27 0.94 -0.74
N LEU A 99 -5.55 1.97 -1.54
CA LEU A 99 -4.83 3.25 -1.50
C LEU A 99 -4.93 3.88 -0.09
N LYS A 100 -6.10 3.87 0.52
CA LYS A 100 -6.27 4.38 1.89
C LYS A 100 -5.48 3.56 2.92
N PHE A 101 -5.46 2.23 2.83
CA PHE A 101 -4.68 1.36 3.70
C PHE A 101 -3.17 1.68 3.59
N ILE A 102 -2.71 1.91 2.36
CA ILE A 102 -1.29 2.12 2.06
C ILE A 102 -0.83 3.49 2.54
N SER A 103 -1.74 4.45 2.73
CA SER A 103 -1.40 5.76 3.31
C SER A 103 -0.93 5.64 4.76
N GLY A 104 -1.32 4.57 5.45
CA GLY A 104 -0.77 4.21 6.77
C GLY A 104 0.61 3.53 6.70
N VAL A 105 0.98 2.94 5.56
CA VAL A 105 2.26 2.23 5.37
C VAL A 105 3.36 3.19 4.92
N ILE A 106 3.03 4.15 4.04
CA ILE A 106 3.96 5.13 3.45
C ILE A 106 3.48 6.56 3.72
N PRO A 107 3.50 7.02 4.98
CA PRO A 107 2.85 8.27 5.38
C PRO A 107 3.52 9.54 4.82
N THR A 108 4.76 9.43 4.34
CA THR A 108 5.51 10.57 3.76
C THR A 108 5.37 10.68 2.24
N ILE A 109 4.73 9.70 1.58
CA ILE A 109 4.51 9.71 0.14
C ILE A 109 3.12 10.26 -0.14
N GLU A 110 3.07 11.44 -0.76
CA GLU A 110 1.83 12.09 -1.15
C GLU A 110 1.31 11.52 -2.47
N TYR A 111 0.09 10.99 -2.46
CA TYR A 111 -0.64 10.56 -3.65
C TYR A 111 -2.15 10.78 -3.44
N ASP A 112 -2.86 11.01 -4.54
CA ASP A 112 -4.28 11.32 -4.49
C ASP A 112 -5.13 10.05 -4.34
N PHE A 113 -5.97 10.02 -3.31
CA PHE A 113 -7.09 9.09 -3.17
C PHE A 113 -8.32 9.88 -2.69
N THR A 114 -9.00 10.53 -3.64
CA THR A 114 -10.15 11.40 -3.33
C THR A 114 -11.38 10.57 -3.03
N THR A 115 -11.50 10.04 -1.82
CA THR A 115 -12.78 9.56 -1.30
C THR A 115 -12.79 9.64 0.22
N ASP A 116 -13.86 10.22 0.79
CA ASP A 116 -14.16 10.16 2.22
C ASP A 116 -14.61 8.73 2.58
N ILE A 117 -13.66 7.80 2.54
CA ILE A 117 -13.87 6.42 2.95
C ILE A 117 -13.40 6.31 4.39
N GLU A 118 -14.36 6.14 5.30
CA GLU A 118 -14.07 5.74 6.66
C GLU A 118 -13.57 4.29 6.64
N ILE A 119 -12.28 4.08 6.92
CA ILE A 119 -11.78 2.76 7.30
C ILE A 119 -12.24 2.52 8.73
N PRO A 120 -13.01 1.45 9.01
CA PRO A 120 -13.34 1.09 10.37
C PRO A 120 -12.05 0.82 11.15
N ARG A 121 -11.85 1.55 12.25
CA ARG A 121 -10.73 1.30 13.15
C ARG A 121 -11.13 0.13 14.05
N ASP A 122 -10.36 -0.95 14.01
CA ASP A 122 -10.52 -2.03 14.99
C ASP A 122 -10.25 -1.48 16.39
N SER A 123 -11.30 -1.40 17.21
CA SER A 123 -11.22 -1.01 18.62
C SER A 123 -10.65 -2.13 19.53
N ASN A 124 -10.30 -3.28 18.95
CA ASN A 124 -9.78 -4.46 19.65
C ASN A 124 -8.39 -4.94 19.16
N ALA A 125 -7.73 -4.21 18.26
CA ALA A 125 -6.29 -4.37 18.10
C ALA A 125 -5.62 -3.48 19.16
N GLY A 126 -5.32 -4.08 20.31
CA GLY A 126 -4.53 -3.40 21.34
C GLY A 126 -3.25 -2.83 20.74
N LEU A 127 -3.12 -1.51 20.82
CA LEU A 127 -1.83 -0.82 20.89
C LEU A 127 -1.10 -1.24 22.16
#